data_AF-A0A968AKW2-F1
#
_entry.id   AF-A0A968AKW2-F1
#
_cell.length_a   1.000
_cell.length_b   1.000
_cell.length_c   1.000
_cell.angle_alpha   90.00
_cell.angle_beta   90.00
_cell.angle_gamma   90.00
#
_symmetry.space_group_name_H-M   'P 1'
#
loop_
_entity.id
_entity.type
_entity.pdbx_description
1 polymer ?
#
loop_
_entity_poly.entity_id
_entity_poly.type
_entity_poly.pdbx_seq_one_letter_code
_entity_poly.pdbx_strand_id
1 'polypeptide(L)'
;MKTKFGSDFYIELQQFDSNDLLLNLRLRDLAASCQIPIVATNDVHLLNKEDWPLRQMLHAIDQNTLVEKVTTAGSPEQYLKSAAEMKVLFKRFPEAIQNTEKIARQCKFAFRLGKPVFPQIDLSEQETSYSYLWKQAFKGAQERYRIVTKPLIDRLSKELDTISELGFADYFLIVKDIVDFCNREDIPCVGRGSAGDSLISYVLGI
;
A
#
# COMPACT_ATOMS: atom_id res chain seq x y z
N MET A 1 -6.83 3.07 28.77
CA MET A 1 -6.06 3.45 27.57
C MET A 1 -4.68 4.02 27.90
N LYS A 2 -4.56 5.06 28.75
CA LYS A 2 -3.26 5.62 29.18
C LYS A 2 -2.24 4.57 29.61
N THR A 3 -2.61 3.58 30.43
CA THR A 3 -1.68 2.52 30.86
C THR A 3 -1.15 1.66 29.71
N LYS A 4 -1.92 1.48 28.63
CA LYS A 4 -1.53 0.65 27.48
C LYS A 4 -0.65 1.40 26.48
N PHE A 5 -0.94 2.68 26.26
CA PHE A 5 -0.32 3.50 25.21
C PHE A 5 0.69 4.54 25.74
N GLY A 6 0.81 4.70 27.06
CA GLY A 6 1.79 5.58 27.68
C GLY A 6 1.71 7.03 27.19
N SER A 7 2.83 7.54 26.70
CA SER A 7 2.96 8.91 26.14
C SER A 7 2.34 9.09 24.76
N ASP A 8 1.97 8.00 24.10
CA ASP A 8 1.43 8.01 22.73
C ASP A 8 -0.11 8.05 22.73
N PHE A 9 -0.72 8.23 23.91
CA PHE A 9 -2.15 8.46 24.06
C PHE A 9 -2.46 9.95 24.13
N TYR A 10 -3.39 10.40 23.29
CA TYR A 10 -3.87 11.78 23.26
C TYR A 10 -5.39 11.79 23.42
N ILE A 11 -5.93 12.85 24.02
CA ILE A 11 -7.37 13.13 23.97
C ILE A 11 -7.64 14.02 22.76
N GLU A 12 -8.45 13.49 21.84
CA GLU A 12 -8.84 14.18 20.62
C GLU A 12 -9.91 15.24 20.90
N LEU A 13 -9.74 16.42 20.32
CA LEU A 13 -10.72 17.50 20.31
C LEU A 13 -11.17 17.77 18.87
N GLN A 14 -12.49 17.79 18.66
CA GLN A 14 -13.14 18.08 17.39
C GLN A 14 -14.15 19.21 17.62
N GLN A 15 -14.34 20.12 16.67
CA GLN A 15 -15.27 21.23 16.84
C GLN A 15 -15.99 21.58 15.53
N PHE A 16 -17.25 21.17 15.44
CA PHE A 16 -18.14 21.44 14.31
C PHE A 16 -19.26 22.41 14.71
N ASP A 17 -19.71 22.36 15.97
CA ASP A 17 -20.71 23.26 16.50
C ASP A 17 -20.38 23.80 17.91
N SER A 18 -21.35 24.48 18.54
CA SER A 18 -21.20 25.04 19.90
C SER A 18 -21.28 23.99 21.01
N ASN A 19 -21.96 22.85 20.79
CA ASN A 19 -22.02 21.75 21.75
C ASN A 19 -20.64 21.09 21.88
N ASP A 20 -19.92 20.97 20.76
CA ASP A 20 -18.56 20.44 20.72
C ASP A 20 -17.59 21.29 21.54
N LEU A 21 -17.74 22.62 21.54
CA LEU A 21 -16.89 23.48 22.36
C LEU A 21 -17.05 23.19 23.86
N LEU A 22 -18.28 22.95 24.33
CA LEU A 22 -18.52 22.59 25.73
C LEU A 22 -17.90 21.22 26.06
N LEU A 23 -18.02 20.25 25.16
CA LEU A 23 -17.38 18.95 25.29
C LEU A 23 -15.85 19.09 25.33
N ASN A 24 -15.27 19.88 24.43
CA ASN A 24 -13.83 20.12 24.37
C ASN A 24 -13.27 20.74 25.65
N LEU A 25 -14.00 21.67 26.27
CA LEU A 25 -13.60 22.23 27.57
C LEU A 25 -13.53 21.15 28.66
N ARG A 26 -14.54 20.25 28.72
CA ARG A 26 -14.57 19.12 29.66
C ARG A 26 -13.48 18.09 29.36
N LEU A 27 -13.24 17.79 28.08
CA LEU A 27 -12.18 16.89 27.64
C LEU A 27 -10.80 17.44 28.00
N ARG A 28 -10.58 18.74 27.84
CA ARG A 28 -9.35 19.40 28.29
C ARG A 28 -9.16 19.27 29.81
N ASP A 29 -10.21 19.47 30.61
CA ASP A 29 -10.11 19.28 32.07
C ASP A 29 -9.79 17.83 32.45
N LEU A 30 -10.44 16.87 31.79
CA LEU A 30 -10.13 15.46 31.95
C LEU A 30 -8.67 15.16 31.57
N ALA A 31 -8.22 15.66 30.43
CA ALA A 31 -6.85 15.52 29.94
C ALA A 31 -5.83 16.05 30.96
N ALA A 32 -6.08 17.22 31.54
CA ALA A 32 -5.25 17.82 32.58
C ALA A 32 -5.23 16.97 33.86
N SER A 33 -6.40 16.55 34.37
CA SER A 33 -6.50 15.72 35.58
C SER A 33 -5.78 14.37 35.44
N CYS A 34 -5.77 13.82 34.22
CA CYS A 34 -5.15 12.55 33.91
C CYS A 34 -3.72 12.70 33.40
N GLN A 35 -3.19 13.91 33.25
CA GLN A 35 -1.90 14.19 32.60
C GLN A 35 -1.78 13.50 31.23
N ILE A 36 -2.73 13.74 30.34
CA ILE A 36 -2.78 13.25 28.96
C ILE A 36 -2.76 14.48 28.04
N PRO A 37 -1.91 14.52 27.00
CA PRO A 37 -1.92 15.62 26.03
C PRO A 37 -3.22 15.62 25.20
N ILE A 38 -3.68 16.80 24.81
CA ILE A 38 -4.80 16.96 23.86
C ILE A 38 -4.28 17.14 22.43
N VAL A 39 -5.07 16.78 21.43
CA VAL A 39 -4.76 17.01 20.01
C VAL A 39 -6.01 17.43 19.25
N ALA A 40 -5.88 18.38 18.34
CA ALA A 40 -6.99 18.85 17.51
C ALA A 40 -7.03 18.08 16.18
N THR A 41 -8.22 17.69 15.76
CA THR A 41 -8.49 17.12 14.43
C THR A 41 -9.78 17.74 13.88
N ASN A 42 -10.11 17.44 12.62
CA ASN A 42 -11.35 17.91 11.99
C ASN A 42 -12.17 16.76 11.38
N ASP A 43 -11.84 15.51 11.71
CA ASP A 43 -12.46 14.28 11.17
C ASP A 43 -12.80 14.41 9.68
N VAL A 44 -11.78 14.67 8.87
CA VAL A 44 -11.96 15.16 7.49
C VAL A 44 -12.52 14.08 6.59
N HIS A 45 -13.64 14.38 5.95
CA HIS A 45 -14.32 13.54 4.98
C HIS A 45 -14.66 14.26 3.66
N LEU A 46 -14.42 15.57 3.60
CA LEU A 46 -14.63 16.40 2.43
C LEU A 46 -13.30 17.07 2.07
N LEU A 47 -13.05 17.28 0.78
CA LEU A 47 -11.92 18.13 0.38
C LEU A 47 -12.28 19.59 0.66
N ASN A 48 -13.41 20.04 0.12
CA ASN A 48 -13.93 21.39 0.32
C ASN A 48 -15.30 21.35 1.01
N LYS A 49 -15.72 22.47 1.59
CA LYS A 49 -17.01 22.57 2.29
C LYS A 49 -18.20 22.37 1.33
N GLU A 50 -18.02 22.77 0.07
CA GLU A 50 -19.01 22.69 -1.01
C GLU A 50 -19.31 21.24 -1.42
N ASP A 51 -18.44 20.29 -1.07
CA ASP A 51 -18.62 18.86 -1.36
C ASP A 51 -19.67 18.19 -0.45
N TRP A 52 -20.29 18.93 0.47
CA TRP A 52 -21.30 18.42 1.40
C TRP A 52 -22.48 17.68 0.74
N PRO A 53 -23.10 18.18 -0.35
CA PRO A 53 -24.16 17.44 -1.04
C PRO A 53 -23.68 16.09 -1.60
N LEU A 54 -22.43 16.00 -2.06
CA LEU A 54 -21.85 14.76 -2.55
C LEU A 54 -21.72 13.72 -1.43
N ARG A 55 -21.25 14.13 -0.24
CA ARG A 55 -21.20 13.22 0.92
C ARG A 55 -22.57 12.70 1.31
N GLN A 56 -23.58 13.57 1.39
CA GLN A 56 -24.95 13.13 1.67
C GLN A 56 -25.46 12.13 0.62
N MET A 57 -25.16 12.35 -0.66
CA MET A 57 -25.50 11.43 -1.74
C MET A 57 -24.80 10.06 -1.59
N LEU A 58 -23.50 10.04 -1.26
CA LEU A 58 -22.78 8.79 -1.03
C LEU A 58 -23.36 7.98 0.14
N HIS A 59 -23.74 8.65 1.23
CA HIS A 59 -24.41 7.99 2.35
C HIS A 59 -25.82 7.51 1.99
N ALA A 60 -26.56 8.25 1.15
CA ALA A 60 -27.87 7.83 0.67
C ALA A 60 -27.78 6.54 -0.16
N ILE A 61 -26.76 6.44 -1.03
CA ILE A 61 -26.46 5.26 -1.83
C ILE A 61 -26.11 4.08 -0.91
N ASP A 62 -25.19 4.27 0.04
CA ASP A 62 -24.76 3.23 0.99
C ASP A 62 -25.94 2.67 1.81
N GLN A 63 -26.83 3.55 2.26
CA GLN A 63 -28.00 3.19 3.05
C GLN A 63 -29.22 2.78 2.22
N ASN A 64 -29.10 2.81 0.89
CA ASN A 64 -30.20 2.60 -0.03
C ASN A 64 -31.47 3.40 0.35
N THR A 65 -31.28 4.68 0.61
CA THR A 65 -32.34 5.61 1.07
C THR A 65 -32.31 6.91 0.28
N LEU A 66 -33.28 7.78 0.53
CA LEU A 66 -33.33 9.12 -0.05
C LEU A 66 -32.40 10.06 0.71
N VAL A 67 -31.81 11.04 0.00
CA VAL A 67 -30.84 11.99 0.56
C VAL A 67 -31.40 12.73 1.78
N GLU A 68 -32.68 13.08 1.78
CA GLU A 68 -33.36 13.80 2.86
C GLU A 68 -33.51 12.96 4.14
N LYS A 69 -33.37 11.64 4.05
CA LYS A 69 -33.46 10.72 5.19
C LYS A 69 -32.10 10.38 5.80
N VAL A 70 -31.01 10.85 5.21
CA VAL A 70 -29.66 10.58 5.70
C VAL A 70 -29.39 11.39 6.95
N THR A 71 -29.18 10.72 8.08
CA THR A 71 -28.80 11.36 9.36
C THR A 71 -27.35 11.10 9.75
N THR A 72 -26.64 10.27 9.00
CA THR A 72 -25.28 9.80 9.34
C THR A 72 -24.18 10.46 8.52
N ALA A 73 -24.51 11.43 7.67
CA ALA A 73 -23.52 12.11 6.83
C ALA A 73 -22.55 12.99 7.65
N GLY A 74 -22.78 13.18 8.95
CA GLY A 74 -21.95 14.01 9.81
C GLY A 74 -22.23 15.50 9.59
N SER A 75 -21.18 16.30 9.39
CA SER A 75 -21.27 17.76 9.29
C SER A 75 -20.57 18.32 8.04
N PRO A 76 -21.12 19.39 7.43
CA PRO A 76 -20.42 20.13 6.36
C PRO A 76 -19.09 20.76 6.84
N GLU A 77 -18.86 20.85 8.15
CA GLU A 77 -17.62 21.35 8.72
C GLU A 77 -16.45 20.35 8.64
N GLN A 78 -16.69 19.10 8.24
CA GLN A 78 -15.69 18.04 8.12
C GLN A 78 -14.86 18.11 6.82
N TYR A 79 -14.57 19.32 6.32
CA TYR A 79 -13.69 19.55 5.18
C TYR A 79 -12.23 19.73 5.57
N LEU A 80 -11.31 19.70 4.60
CA LEU A 80 -9.89 19.92 4.85
C LEU A 80 -9.61 21.41 5.10
N LYS A 81 -9.89 21.85 6.33
CA LYS A 81 -9.63 23.21 6.80
C LYS A 81 -8.14 23.56 6.65
N SER A 82 -7.88 24.80 6.27
CA SER A 82 -6.53 25.37 6.27
C SER A 82 -5.97 25.44 7.70
N ALA A 83 -4.64 25.51 7.80
CA ALA A 83 -3.96 25.70 9.08
C ALA A 83 -4.41 27.00 9.79
N ALA A 84 -4.76 28.04 9.05
CA ALA A 84 -5.26 29.30 9.61
C ALA A 84 -6.64 29.14 10.23
N GLU A 85 -7.57 28.49 9.52
CA GLU A 85 -8.91 28.18 10.04
C GLU A 85 -8.83 27.32 11.30
N MET A 86 -8.00 26.26 11.29
CA MET A 86 -7.81 25.40 12.46
C MET A 86 -7.23 26.15 13.66
N LYS A 87 -6.28 27.08 13.46
CA LYS A 87 -5.73 27.93 14.53
C LYS A 87 -6.79 28.85 15.13
N VAL A 88 -7.67 29.43 14.30
CA VAL A 88 -8.76 30.28 14.78
C VAL A 88 -9.80 29.45 15.54
N LEU A 89 -10.17 28.29 15.02
CA LEU A 89 -11.15 27.37 15.60
C LEU A 89 -10.70 26.88 16.99
N PHE A 90 -9.44 26.48 17.11
CA PHE A 90 -8.82 25.98 18.35
C PHE A 90 -8.02 27.04 19.10
N LYS A 91 -8.32 28.34 18.95
CA LYS A 91 -7.61 29.43 19.65
C LYS A 91 -7.59 29.32 21.18
N ARG A 92 -8.55 28.58 21.74
CA ARG A 92 -8.65 28.29 23.19
C ARG A 92 -7.79 27.11 23.65
N PHE A 93 -7.25 26.33 22.70
CA PHE A 93 -6.47 25.12 22.91
C PHE A 93 -5.23 25.11 21.98
N PRO A 94 -4.35 26.13 22.04
CA PRO A 94 -3.20 26.23 21.14
C PRO A 94 -2.29 25.00 21.18
N GLU A 95 -2.17 24.35 22.34
CA GLU A 95 -1.42 23.11 22.54
C GLU A 95 -1.99 21.93 21.73
N ALA A 96 -3.29 21.89 21.47
CA ALA A 96 -3.92 20.85 20.67
C ALA A 96 -3.46 20.90 19.22
N ILE A 97 -3.26 22.11 18.67
CA ILE A 97 -2.70 22.33 17.33
C ILE A 97 -1.21 22.01 17.31
N GLN A 98 -0.44 22.44 18.30
CA GLN A 98 1.00 22.15 18.38
C GLN A 98 1.28 20.64 18.45
N ASN A 99 0.43 19.89 19.14
CA ASN A 99 0.57 18.44 19.24
C ASN A 99 0.33 17.73 17.89
N THR A 100 -0.42 18.32 16.95
CA THR A 100 -0.55 17.74 15.59
C THR A 100 0.79 17.69 14.87
N GLU A 101 1.56 18.79 14.91
CA GLU A 101 2.91 18.84 14.33
C GLU A 101 3.88 17.90 15.05
N LYS A 102 3.78 17.82 16.38
CA LYS A 102 4.60 16.91 17.18
C LYS A 102 4.37 15.45 16.75
N ILE A 103 3.11 15.03 16.66
CA ILE A 103 2.73 13.68 16.22
C ILE A 103 3.23 13.44 14.80
N ALA A 104 3.00 14.38 13.87
CA ALA A 104 3.46 14.27 12.49
C ALA A 104 4.98 14.07 12.39
N ARG A 105 5.78 14.76 13.22
CA ARG A 105 7.25 14.58 13.28
C ARG A 105 7.67 13.24 13.89
N GLN A 106 6.85 12.65 14.75
CA GLN A 106 7.12 11.35 15.39
C GLN A 106 6.80 10.18 14.44
N CYS A 107 5.79 10.34 13.57
CA CYS A 107 5.40 9.33 12.59
C CYS A 107 6.46 9.15 11.49
N LYS A 108 7.43 8.26 11.74
CA LYS A 108 8.46 7.86 10.78
C LYS A 108 8.16 6.48 10.23
N PHE A 109 7.59 6.45 9.03
CA PHE A 109 7.33 5.21 8.30
C PHE A 109 7.75 5.39 6.84
N ALA A 110 8.40 4.38 6.27
CA ALA A 110 8.85 4.39 4.89
C ALA A 110 8.37 3.13 4.18
N PHE A 111 7.55 3.32 3.14
CA PHE A 111 7.20 2.23 2.23
C PHE A 111 8.42 1.81 1.42
N ARG A 112 8.68 0.51 1.33
CA ARG A 112 9.64 -0.06 0.37
C ARG A 112 8.92 -0.26 -0.96
N LEU A 113 8.77 0.81 -1.73
CA LEU A 113 8.14 0.76 -3.05
C LEU A 113 9.15 0.32 -4.13
N GLY A 114 8.66 -0.30 -5.19
CA GLY A 114 9.44 -0.61 -6.39
C GLY A 114 10.44 -1.76 -6.28
N LYS A 115 10.54 -2.43 -5.12
CA LYS A 115 11.30 -3.67 -4.97
C LYS A 115 10.33 -4.84 -4.91
N PRO A 116 10.27 -5.70 -5.94
CA PRO A 116 9.46 -6.91 -5.85
C PRO A 116 10.03 -7.81 -4.74
N VAL A 117 9.13 -8.45 -4.00
CA VAL A 117 9.46 -9.47 -3.01
C VAL A 117 8.89 -10.77 -3.55
N PHE A 118 9.76 -11.61 -4.11
CA PHE A 118 9.37 -12.91 -4.63
C PHE A 118 9.46 -13.98 -3.54
N PRO A 119 8.58 -14.98 -3.56
CA PRO A 119 8.80 -16.22 -2.81
C PRO A 119 10.16 -16.82 -3.17
N GLN A 120 10.82 -17.43 -2.19
CA GLN A 120 12.01 -18.23 -2.45
C GLN A 120 11.60 -19.59 -2.98
N ILE A 121 12.43 -20.15 -3.85
CA ILE A 121 12.23 -21.49 -4.40
C ILE A 121 13.02 -22.47 -3.55
N ASP A 122 12.39 -23.60 -3.22
CA ASP A 122 13.03 -24.70 -2.52
C ASP A 122 14.01 -25.41 -3.46
N LEU A 123 15.28 -25.04 -3.36
CA LEU A 123 16.39 -25.64 -4.08
C LEU A 123 17.28 -26.45 -3.12
N SER A 124 18.03 -27.40 -3.66
CA SER A 124 19.06 -28.11 -2.88
C SER A 124 20.13 -27.13 -2.36
N GLU A 125 20.77 -27.41 -1.22
CA GLU A 125 21.74 -26.49 -0.57
C GLU A 125 22.89 -26.02 -1.48
N GLN A 126 23.20 -26.76 -2.54
CA GLN A 126 24.31 -26.47 -3.45
C GLN A 126 23.90 -25.69 -4.70
N GLU A 127 22.62 -25.31 -4.83
CA GLU A 127 22.07 -24.72 -6.05
C GLU A 127 21.45 -23.34 -5.78
N THR A 128 21.89 -22.34 -6.55
CA THR A 128 21.28 -21.01 -6.55
C THR A 128 20.20 -20.92 -7.63
N SER A 129 19.24 -20.01 -7.46
CA SER A 129 18.19 -19.76 -8.46
C SER A 129 18.76 -19.41 -9.83
N TYR A 130 19.86 -18.65 -9.88
CA TYR A 130 20.58 -18.40 -11.12
C TYR A 130 21.11 -19.68 -11.76
N SER A 131 21.80 -20.52 -10.98
CA SER A 131 22.37 -21.78 -11.49
C SER A 131 21.30 -22.77 -11.94
N TYR A 132 20.17 -22.84 -11.23
CA TYR A 132 19.04 -23.68 -11.61
C TYR A 132 18.35 -23.15 -12.86
N LEU A 133 18.07 -21.84 -12.92
CA LEU A 133 17.50 -21.18 -14.09
C LEU A 133 18.38 -21.38 -15.33
N TRP A 134 19.71 -21.29 -15.18
CA TRP A 134 20.66 -21.57 -16.24
C TRP A 134 20.51 -23.01 -16.77
N LYS A 135 20.45 -24.01 -15.88
CA LYS A 135 20.24 -25.41 -16.27
C LYS A 135 18.91 -25.61 -17.01
N GLN A 136 17.81 -25.03 -16.51
CA GLN A 136 16.49 -25.14 -17.13
C GLN A 136 16.46 -24.48 -18.50
N ALA A 137 17.01 -23.27 -18.62
CA ALA A 137 17.05 -22.54 -19.89
C ALA A 137 17.92 -23.24 -20.93
N PHE A 138 19.07 -23.78 -20.53
CA PHE A 138 19.95 -24.53 -21.43
C PHE A 138 19.29 -25.83 -21.92
N LYS A 139 18.62 -26.56 -21.03
CA LYS A 139 17.83 -27.75 -21.40
C LYS A 139 16.72 -27.39 -22.39
N GLY A 140 15.94 -26.34 -22.11
CA GLY A 140 14.91 -25.86 -23.01
C GLY A 140 15.45 -25.42 -24.39
N ALA A 141 16.65 -24.83 -24.42
CA ALA A 141 17.32 -24.47 -25.68
C ALA A 141 17.70 -25.72 -26.50
N GLN A 142 18.19 -26.78 -25.84
CA GLN A 142 18.46 -28.06 -26.51
C GLN A 142 17.19 -28.68 -27.10
N GLU A 143 16.08 -28.64 -26.36
CA GLU A 143 14.80 -29.18 -26.81
C GLU A 143 14.21 -28.40 -28.00
N ARG A 144 14.25 -27.07 -27.97
CA ARG A 144 13.64 -26.22 -29.01
C ARG A 144 14.50 -26.05 -30.26
N TYR A 145 15.81 -25.88 -30.11
CA TYR A 145 16.70 -25.59 -31.24
C TYR A 145 17.43 -26.82 -31.77
N ARG A 146 17.51 -27.91 -31.00
CA ARG A 146 18.25 -29.17 -31.29
C ARG A 146 19.77 -29.02 -31.41
N ILE A 147 20.24 -27.98 -32.09
CA ILE A 147 21.65 -27.62 -32.25
C ILE A 147 21.90 -26.33 -31.48
N VAL A 148 22.69 -26.42 -30.41
CA VAL A 148 23.07 -25.26 -29.60
C VAL A 148 24.34 -24.65 -30.19
N THR A 149 24.19 -23.48 -30.81
CA THR A 149 25.30 -22.76 -31.44
C THR A 149 25.90 -21.73 -30.48
N LYS A 150 27.13 -21.28 -30.75
CA LYS A 150 27.79 -20.24 -29.95
C LYS A 150 26.96 -18.94 -29.85
N PRO A 151 26.37 -18.38 -30.94
CA PRO A 151 25.50 -17.20 -30.84
C PRO A 151 24.27 -17.41 -29.94
N LEU A 152 23.70 -18.62 -29.91
CA LEU A 152 22.58 -18.93 -29.02
C LEU A 152 23.01 -18.93 -27.55
N ILE A 153 24.16 -19.55 -27.24
CA ILE A 153 24.73 -19.55 -25.88
C ILE A 153 25.02 -18.12 -25.45
N ASP A 154 25.65 -17.30 -26.31
CA ASP A 154 25.98 -15.92 -25.99
C ASP A 154 24.73 -15.07 -25.69
N ARG A 155 23.63 -15.33 -26.40
CA ARG A 155 22.34 -14.68 -26.14
C ARG A 155 21.72 -15.15 -24.82
N LEU A 156 21.73 -16.47 -24.54
CA LEU A 156 21.27 -17.02 -23.25
C LEU A 156 22.05 -16.40 -22.09
N SER A 157 23.38 -16.35 -22.18
CA SER A 157 24.28 -15.76 -21.18
C SER A 157 23.87 -14.33 -20.88
N LYS A 158 23.78 -13.51 -21.93
CA LYS A 158 23.43 -12.10 -21.78
C LYS A 158 22.08 -11.88 -21.08
N GLU A 159 21.05 -12.61 -21.46
CA GLU A 159 19.72 -12.45 -20.84
C GLU A 159 19.69 -12.95 -19.39
N LEU A 160 20.27 -14.11 -19.10
CA LEU A 160 20.26 -14.68 -17.75
C LEU A 160 21.13 -13.89 -16.77
N ASP A 161 22.27 -13.34 -17.22
CA ASP A 161 23.09 -12.45 -16.41
C ASP A 161 22.29 -11.20 -16.04
N THR A 162 21.58 -10.60 -17.01
CA THR A 162 20.69 -9.47 -16.76
C THR A 162 19.57 -9.82 -15.76
N ILE A 163 18.94 -10.99 -15.91
CA ILE A 163 17.90 -11.49 -14.99
C ILE A 163 18.45 -11.65 -13.57
N SER A 164 19.68 -12.16 -13.44
CA SER A 164 20.33 -12.34 -12.15
C SER A 164 20.68 -11.02 -11.48
N GLU A 165 21.28 -10.09 -12.23
CA GLU A 165 21.65 -8.75 -11.74
C GLU A 165 20.43 -7.98 -11.22
N LEU A 166 19.28 -8.15 -11.89
CA LEU A 166 18.03 -7.52 -11.50
C LEU A 166 17.26 -8.29 -10.41
N GLY A 167 17.71 -9.48 -10.00
CA GLY A 167 17.07 -10.28 -8.96
C GLY A 167 15.77 -10.97 -9.38
N PHE A 168 15.61 -11.30 -10.66
CA PHE A 168 14.41 -11.94 -11.21
C PHE A 168 14.55 -13.44 -11.47
N ALA A 169 15.65 -14.07 -11.03
CA ALA A 169 15.85 -15.50 -11.28
C ALA A 169 14.71 -16.35 -10.67
N ASP A 170 14.33 -16.09 -9.41
CA ASP A 170 13.20 -16.74 -8.75
C ASP A 170 11.88 -16.49 -9.49
N TYR A 171 11.67 -15.27 -9.98
CA TYR A 171 10.47 -14.93 -10.73
C TYR A 171 10.31 -15.79 -11.99
N PHE A 172 11.35 -15.94 -12.80
CA PHE A 172 11.29 -16.77 -14.01
C PHE A 172 11.00 -18.24 -13.70
N LEU A 173 11.59 -18.75 -12.63
CA LEU A 173 11.37 -20.14 -12.20
C LEU A 173 9.96 -20.36 -11.65
N ILE A 174 9.42 -19.42 -10.87
CA ILE A 174 8.02 -19.46 -10.39
C ILE A 174 7.05 -19.41 -11.57
N VAL A 175 7.26 -18.49 -12.51
CA VAL A 175 6.39 -18.38 -13.69
C VAL A 175 6.45 -19.66 -14.52
N LYS A 176 7.64 -20.24 -14.69
CA LYS A 176 7.79 -21.53 -15.35
C LYS A 176 6.99 -22.63 -14.64
N ASP A 177 7.08 -22.75 -13.32
CA ASP A 177 6.34 -23.75 -12.55
C ASP A 177 4.82 -23.59 -12.71
N ILE A 178 4.32 -22.35 -12.69
CA ILE A 178 2.91 -22.04 -12.97
C ILE A 178 2.51 -22.51 -14.38
N VAL A 179 3.33 -22.23 -15.40
CA VAL A 179 3.04 -22.62 -16.77
C VAL A 179 3.11 -24.14 -16.95
N ASP A 180 4.10 -24.80 -16.35
CA ASP A 180 4.22 -26.26 -16.34
C ASP A 180 3.01 -26.92 -15.66
N PHE A 181 2.52 -26.34 -14.55
CA PHE A 181 1.30 -26.78 -13.87
C PHE A 181 0.09 -26.64 -14.80
N CYS A 182 -0.11 -25.48 -15.40
CA CYS A 182 -1.22 -25.24 -16.32
C CYS A 182 -1.22 -26.23 -17.50
N ASN A 183 -0.06 -26.48 -18.11
CA ASN A 183 0.07 -27.44 -19.20
C ASN A 183 -0.26 -28.88 -18.77
N ARG A 184 0.12 -29.28 -17.55
CA ARG A 184 -0.16 -30.63 -17.02
C ARG A 184 -1.64 -30.83 -16.70
N GLU A 185 -2.30 -29.79 -16.19
CA GLU A 185 -3.72 -29.84 -15.80
C GLU A 185 -4.68 -29.41 -16.93
N ASP A 186 -4.17 -29.22 -18.16
CA ASP A 186 -4.93 -28.76 -19.33
C ASP A 186 -5.68 -27.42 -19.08
N ILE A 187 -5.02 -26.51 -18.36
CA ILE A 187 -5.53 -25.16 -18.07
C ILE A 187 -4.94 -24.19 -19.13
N PRO A 188 -5.77 -23.50 -19.93
CA PRO A 188 -5.27 -22.57 -20.93
C PRO A 188 -4.52 -21.38 -20.29
N CYS A 189 -3.24 -21.23 -20.64
CA CYS A 189 -2.41 -20.08 -20.29
C CYS A 189 -1.70 -19.51 -21.52
N VAL A 190 -1.51 -18.18 -21.59
CA VAL A 190 -0.89 -17.53 -22.75
C VAL A 190 0.05 -16.41 -22.31
N GLY A 191 1.26 -16.40 -22.85
CA GLY A 191 2.20 -15.28 -22.71
C GLY A 191 1.68 -13.98 -23.35
N ARG A 192 1.94 -12.84 -22.67
CA ARG A 192 1.55 -11.49 -23.10
C ARG A 192 2.62 -10.47 -22.70
N GLY A 193 2.60 -9.30 -23.34
CA GLY A 193 3.53 -8.21 -23.06
C GLY A 193 4.95 -8.47 -23.59
N SER A 194 5.92 -7.73 -23.08
CA SER A 194 7.32 -7.78 -23.51
C SER A 194 8.02 -9.13 -23.22
N ALA A 195 7.41 -10.00 -22.43
CA ALA A 195 7.94 -11.34 -22.17
C ALA A 195 8.10 -12.18 -23.45
N GLY A 196 7.33 -11.88 -24.51
CA GLY A 196 7.44 -12.55 -25.81
C GLY A 196 8.73 -12.29 -26.57
N ASP A 197 9.49 -11.25 -26.21
CA ASP A 197 10.78 -10.90 -26.84
C ASP A 197 11.98 -11.49 -26.10
N SER A 198 11.76 -12.24 -25.00
CA SER A 198 12.83 -12.90 -24.25
C SER A 198 13.08 -14.31 -24.77
N LEU A 199 14.34 -14.59 -25.09
CA LEU A 199 14.78 -15.95 -25.40
C LEU A 199 14.57 -16.87 -24.19
N ILE A 200 14.76 -16.36 -22.97
CA ILE A 200 14.59 -17.13 -21.72
C ILE A 200 13.14 -17.58 -21.54
N SER A 201 12.18 -16.68 -21.72
CA SER A 201 10.75 -17.05 -21.71
C SER A 201 10.46 -18.14 -22.74
N TYR A 202 10.93 -17.93 -23.98
CA TYR A 202 10.72 -18.88 -25.06
C TYR A 202 11.28 -20.28 -24.73
N VAL A 203 12.54 -20.39 -24.33
CA VAL A 203 13.17 -21.70 -24.05
C VAL A 203 12.58 -22.38 -22.82
N LEU A 204 12.12 -21.63 -21.82
CA LEU A 204 11.43 -22.18 -20.65
C LEU A 204 9.98 -22.58 -20.94
N GLY A 205 9.42 -22.13 -22.07
CA GLY A 205 8.03 -22.37 -22.44
C GLY A 205 7.02 -21.49 -21.73
N ILE A 206 7.46 -20.31 -21.28
CA ILE A 206 6.63 -19.25 -20.68
C ILE A 206 5.90 -18.46 -21.78
#